data_AF-A0A965ITG5-F1
#
_entry.id   AF-A0A965ITG5-F1
#
_cell.length_a   1.000
_cell.length_b   1.000
_cell.length_c   1.000
_cell.angle_alpha   90.00
_cell.angle_beta   90.00
_cell.angle_gamma   90.00
#
_symmetry.space_group_name_H-M   'P 1'
#
loop_
_entity.id
_entity.type
_entity.pdbx_description
1 polymer ?
#
loop_
_entity_poly.entity_id
_entity_poly.type
_entity_poly.pdbx_seq_one_letter_code
_entity_poly.pdbx_strand_id
1 'polypeptide(L)'
;MDNTVIIIIIVIVMSVSSSIILCVVFGGLGTAGLIFFKKDSPREFDFSNLKDKSQNRCLDGNGSSLHYGNCQKANDYQNFSLKDKFLKHKASGKCIDSNLNFVDCVFSSWTFDGSNLRNNDTDLCLNGDGKKFFTGSCDRTTWVVGG
;
A
#
# COMPACT_ATOMS: atom_id res chain seq x y z
N MET A 1 -53.15 -27.46 0.19
CA MET A 1 -51.91 -28.10 0.66
C MET A 1 -50.79 -27.13 0.34
N ASP A 2 -50.38 -26.36 1.33
CA ASP A 2 -49.33 -25.34 1.16
C ASP A 2 -47.96 -26.03 1.21
N ASN A 3 -47.25 -26.00 0.08
CA ASN A 3 -45.89 -26.50 -0.02
C ASN A 3 -44.92 -25.40 0.41
N THR A 4 -44.65 -25.32 1.72
CA THR A 4 -43.56 -24.49 2.25
C THR A 4 -42.22 -25.11 1.86
N VAL A 5 -41.45 -24.44 1.00
CA VAL A 5 -40.09 -24.84 0.63
C VAL A 5 -39.12 -24.28 1.67
N ILE A 6 -38.42 -25.17 2.39
CA ILE A 6 -37.38 -24.80 3.36
C ILE A 6 -36.04 -24.76 2.63
N ILE A 7 -35.45 -23.57 2.51
CA ILE A 7 -34.11 -23.39 1.92
C ILE A 7 -33.08 -23.44 3.04
N ILE A 8 -32.22 -24.46 3.04
CA ILE A 8 -31.10 -24.58 3.99
C ILE A 8 -29.87 -23.96 3.32
N ILE A 9 -29.33 -22.91 3.94
CA ILE A 9 -28.10 -22.23 3.48
C ILE A 9 -26.95 -22.76 4.34
N ILE A 10 -26.08 -23.57 3.74
CA ILE A 10 -24.83 -24.01 4.38
C ILE A 10 -23.71 -23.09 3.93
N VAL A 11 -23.12 -22.35 4.88
CA VAL A 11 -22.00 -21.43 4.64
C VAL A 11 -20.71 -22.09 5.12
N ILE A 12 -19.84 -22.46 4.19
CA ILE A 12 -18.51 -22.99 4.51
C ILE A 12 -17.49 -21.89 4.23
N VAL A 13 -16.80 -21.43 5.29
CA VAL A 13 -15.74 -20.43 5.20
C VAL A 13 -14.39 -21.14 5.25
N MET A 14 -13.67 -21.15 4.13
CA MET A 14 -12.30 -21.66 4.07
C MET A 14 -11.33 -20.49 3.88
N SER A 15 -10.37 -20.36 4.81
CA SER A 15 -9.30 -19.36 4.74
C SER A 15 -8.05 -19.99 4.14
N VAL A 16 -7.62 -19.50 2.99
CA VAL A 16 -6.35 -19.90 2.36
C VAL A 16 -5.55 -18.62 2.13
N SER A 17 -4.44 -18.47 2.87
CA SER A 17 -3.42 -17.39 2.98
C SER A 17 -3.62 -15.98 2.37
N SER A 18 -4.46 -15.77 1.36
CA SER A 18 -4.80 -14.46 0.77
C SER A 18 -6.24 -14.38 0.22
N SER A 19 -7.13 -15.33 0.51
CA SER A 19 -8.52 -15.34 -0.01
C SER A 19 -9.50 -15.99 0.97
N ILE A 20 -10.74 -15.48 0.99
CA ILE A 20 -11.87 -16.08 1.71
C ILE A 20 -12.80 -16.67 0.64
N ILE A 21 -12.99 -17.98 0.67
CA ILE A 21 -13.95 -18.65 -0.22
C ILE A 21 -15.24 -18.85 0.58
N LEU A 22 -16.34 -18.30 0.06
CA LEU A 22 -17.68 -18.49 0.59
C LEU A 22 -18.44 -19.42 -0.35
N CYS A 23 -18.62 -20.68 0.05
CA CYS A 23 -19.48 -21.60 -0.68
C CYS A 23 -20.91 -21.49 -0.14
N VAL A 24 -21.86 -21.10 -0.99
CA VAL A 24 -23.29 -21.10 -0.67
C VAL A 24 -23.94 -22.26 -1.41
N VAL A 25 -24.37 -23.28 -0.69
CA VAL A 25 -25.09 -24.43 -1.27
C VAL A 25 -26.58 -24.24 -1.03
N PHE A 26 -27.36 -24.09 -2.11
CA PHE A 26 -28.82 -24.06 -2.04
C PHE A 26 -29.34 -25.49 -2.23
N GLY A 27 -29.92 -26.06 -1.18
CA GLY A 27 -30.57 -27.37 -1.23
C GLY A 27 -31.95 -27.28 -1.88
N GLY A 28 -32.03 -27.44 -3.21
CA GLY A 28 -33.29 -27.57 -3.94
C GLY A 28 -33.15 -27.21 -5.42
N LEU A 29 -33.10 -28.22 -6.28
CA LEU A 29 -32.98 -28.14 -7.75
C LEU A 29 -31.85 -27.23 -8.30
N GLY A 30 -30.66 -27.83 -8.45
CA GLY A 30 -29.98 -27.81 -9.74
C GLY A 30 -28.86 -26.79 -9.99
N THR A 31 -28.66 -25.75 -9.19
CA THR A 31 -27.54 -24.82 -9.40
C THR A 31 -26.87 -24.40 -8.11
N ALA A 32 -25.67 -24.93 -7.85
CA ALA A 32 -24.75 -24.36 -6.86
C ALA A 32 -24.02 -23.17 -7.51
N GLY A 33 -24.27 -21.96 -7.01
CA GLY A 33 -23.54 -20.76 -7.42
C GLY A 33 -22.32 -20.57 -6.53
N LEU A 34 -21.12 -20.56 -7.11
CA LEU A 34 -19.89 -20.27 -6.38
C LEU A 34 -19.54 -18.79 -6.57
N ILE A 35 -19.58 -18.00 -5.49
CA ILE A 35 -19.20 -16.57 -5.52
C ILE A 35 -17.78 -16.45 -4.96
N PHE A 36 -16.85 -15.99 -5.78
CA PHE A 36 -15.48 -15.72 -5.37
C PHE A 36 -15.34 -14.27 -4.88
N PHE A 37 -15.10 -14.09 -3.57
CA PHE A 37 -14.62 -12.81 -3.05
C PHE A 37 -13.10 -12.85 -2.98
N LYS A 38 -12.42 -12.24 -3.95
CA LYS A 38 -10.98 -12.01 -3.84
C LYS A 38 -10.78 -10.93 -2.78
N LYS A 39 -10.24 -11.29 -1.61
CA LYS A 39 -9.68 -10.31 -0.69
C LYS A 39 -8.48 -9.71 -1.43
N ASP A 40 -8.51 -8.41 -1.70
CA ASP A 40 -7.33 -7.74 -2.23
C ASP A 40 -6.18 -7.99 -1.25
N SER A 41 -5.17 -8.74 -1.69
CA SER A 41 -3.90 -8.82 -0.96
C SER A 41 -3.41 -7.40 -0.74
N PRO A 42 -2.84 -7.05 0.44
CA PRO A 42 -2.25 -5.73 0.63
C PRO A 42 -1.32 -5.46 -0.56
N ARG A 43 -1.61 -4.42 -1.34
CA ARG A 43 -0.79 -4.05 -2.50
C ARG A 43 0.57 -3.63 -1.95
N GLU A 44 1.54 -4.51 -2.07
CA GLU A 44 2.94 -4.22 -1.78
C GLU A 44 3.52 -3.50 -2.99
N PHE A 45 3.99 -2.27 -2.78
CA PHE A 45 4.66 -1.48 -3.81
C PHE A 45 6.11 -1.32 -3.43
N ASP A 46 7.01 -1.87 -4.24
CA ASP A 46 8.43 -1.62 -4.11
C ASP A 46 8.81 -0.43 -4.99
N PHE A 47 9.29 0.62 -4.34
CA PHE A 47 9.79 1.82 -4.97
C PHE A 47 11.31 1.78 -4.99
N SER A 48 11.85 1.27 -6.09
CA SER A 48 13.22 1.57 -6.48
C SER A 48 13.24 3.04 -6.89
N ASN A 49 14.02 3.88 -6.21
CA ASN A 49 14.23 5.28 -6.59
C ASN A 49 12.92 6.11 -6.69
N LEU A 50 12.34 6.47 -5.54
CA LEU A 50 11.30 7.52 -5.49
C LEU A 50 11.88 8.85 -5.98
N LYS A 51 11.64 9.18 -7.24
CA LYS A 51 12.30 10.29 -7.91
C LYS A 51 11.39 11.51 -7.99
N ASP A 52 11.89 12.65 -7.52
CA ASP A 52 11.28 13.95 -7.74
C ASP A 52 11.38 14.34 -9.22
N LYS A 53 10.22 14.52 -9.87
CA LYS A 53 10.10 14.92 -11.28
C LYS A 53 10.80 16.24 -11.59
N SER A 54 10.75 17.20 -10.67
CA SER A 54 11.24 18.55 -10.90
C SER A 54 12.77 18.64 -10.85
N GLN A 55 13.39 17.86 -9.97
CA GLN A 55 14.84 17.92 -9.74
C GLN A 55 15.62 16.78 -10.36
N ASN A 56 14.94 15.74 -10.84
CA ASN A 56 15.58 14.53 -11.36
C ASN A 56 16.43 13.81 -10.28
N ARG A 57 16.09 13.98 -8.99
CA ARG A 57 16.80 13.44 -7.81
C ARG A 57 15.90 12.51 -7.01
N CYS A 58 16.50 11.61 -6.26
CA CYS A 58 15.78 10.57 -5.52
C CYS A 58 15.68 10.87 -4.04
N LEU A 59 14.60 10.39 -3.43
CA LEU A 59 14.47 10.28 -1.98
C LEU A 59 15.56 9.33 -1.47
N ASP A 60 16.47 9.86 -0.68
CA ASP A 60 17.60 9.15 -0.08
C ASP A 60 17.50 9.27 1.44
N GLY A 61 17.54 8.14 2.13
CA GLY A 61 17.39 8.06 3.56
C GLY A 61 18.53 7.29 4.18
N ASN A 62 19.05 7.71 5.33
CA ASN A 62 20.08 6.95 6.06
C ASN A 62 19.54 6.26 7.32
N GLY A 63 18.22 6.22 7.51
CA GLY A 63 17.57 5.71 8.71
C GLY A 63 17.48 6.71 9.87
N SER A 64 18.03 7.92 9.73
CA SER A 64 17.89 9.03 10.68
C SER A 64 17.31 10.29 10.01
N SER A 65 17.65 10.55 8.74
CA SER A 65 17.15 11.71 7.98
C SER A 65 16.93 11.39 6.51
N LEU A 66 15.99 12.10 5.89
CA LEU A 66 15.73 12.08 4.45
C LEU A 66 16.41 13.28 3.78
N HIS A 67 16.99 13.05 2.60
CA HIS A 67 17.69 14.05 1.81
C HIS A 67 17.65 13.68 0.33
N TYR A 68 17.92 14.64 -0.55
CA TYR A 68 17.98 14.32 -1.97
C TYR A 68 19.30 13.63 -2.31
N GLY A 69 19.24 12.48 -2.96
CA GLY A 69 20.38 11.79 -3.54
C GLY A 69 20.37 11.87 -5.07
N ASN A 70 21.53 11.62 -5.69
CA ASN A 70 21.54 11.22 -7.09
C ASN A 70 20.94 9.82 -7.18
N CYS A 71 20.01 9.62 -8.10
CA CYS A 71 19.34 8.32 -8.26
C CYS A 71 20.34 7.23 -8.65
N GLN A 72 20.49 6.22 -7.82
CA GLN A 72 21.43 5.11 -8.01
C GLN A 72 20.67 3.79 -8.09
N LYS A 73 20.96 3.00 -9.12
CA LYS A 73 20.42 1.63 -9.20
C LYS A 73 21.04 0.77 -8.09
N ALA A 74 20.21 -0.07 -7.47
CA ALA A 74 20.60 -0.98 -6.38
C ALA A 74 21.11 -0.31 -5.09
N ASN A 75 20.79 0.96 -4.85
CA ASN A 75 21.08 1.62 -3.56
C ASN A 75 19.90 1.42 -2.58
N ASP A 76 20.09 0.56 -1.58
CA ASP A 76 19.04 0.29 -0.58
C ASP A 76 18.68 1.50 0.30
N TYR A 77 19.53 2.53 0.36
CA TYR A 77 19.23 3.81 1.01
C TYR A 77 18.24 4.69 0.21
N GLN A 78 17.99 4.34 -1.06
CA GLN A 78 17.04 5.00 -1.96
C GLN A 78 15.83 4.11 -2.29
N ASN A 79 15.75 2.95 -1.65
CA ASN A 79 14.70 1.97 -1.86
C ASN A 79 13.69 2.02 -0.71
N PHE A 80 12.41 2.14 -1.06
CA PHE A 80 11.31 2.16 -0.11
C PHE A 80 10.27 1.13 -0.54
N SER A 81 9.55 0.51 0.40
CA SER A 81 8.42 -0.35 0.10
C SER A 81 7.20 0.11 0.87
N LEU A 82 6.03 0.12 0.21
CA LEU A 82 4.76 0.30 0.88
C LEU A 82 4.14 -1.07 1.09
N LYS A 83 4.21 -1.59 2.32
CA LYS A 83 3.65 -2.90 2.69
C LYS A 83 2.75 -2.73 3.91
N ASP A 84 1.57 -3.36 3.87
CA ASP A 84 0.60 -3.32 4.98
C ASP A 84 0.26 -1.90 5.47
N LYS A 85 0.29 -0.90 4.55
CA LYS A 85 0.15 0.56 4.76
C LYS A 85 1.40 1.30 5.26
N PHE A 86 2.49 0.60 5.52
CA PHE A 86 3.71 1.21 6.05
C PHE A 86 4.70 1.48 4.93
N LEU A 87 5.10 2.76 4.79
CA LEU A 87 6.17 3.16 3.87
C LEU A 87 7.52 2.94 4.55
N LYS A 88 8.10 1.77 4.29
CA LYS A 88 9.31 1.25 4.91
C LYS A 88 10.53 1.57 4.06
N HIS A 89 11.57 2.09 4.68
CA HIS A 89 12.87 2.27 4.09
C HIS A 89 13.68 0.98 4.15
N LYS A 90 14.23 0.56 3.02
CA LYS A 90 14.81 -0.77 2.87
C LYS A 90 16.11 -0.93 3.68
N ALA A 91 17.04 0.02 3.60
CA ALA A 91 18.33 -0.10 4.29
C ALA A 91 18.20 -0.11 5.82
N SER A 92 17.33 0.74 6.40
CA SER A 92 17.19 0.82 7.86
C SER A 92 16.11 -0.09 8.44
N GLY A 93 15.19 -0.58 7.61
CA GLY A 93 14.02 -1.33 8.06
C GLY A 93 12.98 -0.49 8.83
N LYS A 94 13.18 0.82 8.94
CA LYS A 94 12.26 1.75 9.61
C LYS A 94 11.24 2.31 8.64
N CYS A 95 10.11 2.77 9.16
CA CYS A 95 9.08 3.43 8.39
C CYS A 95 9.15 4.94 8.54
N ILE A 96 8.58 5.69 7.60
CA ILE A 96 8.51 7.15 7.69
C ILE A 96 7.14 7.61 8.21
N ASP A 97 7.13 8.53 9.17
CA ASP A 97 5.91 9.17 9.67
C ASP A 97 5.47 10.37 8.80
N SER A 98 4.34 10.99 9.13
CA SER A 98 3.83 12.18 8.43
C SER A 98 4.75 13.41 8.56
N ASN A 99 5.68 13.40 9.51
CA ASN A 99 6.72 14.41 9.69
C ASN A 99 8.05 14.01 9.03
N LEU A 100 8.05 12.90 8.29
CA LEU A 100 9.20 12.35 7.58
C LEU A 100 10.34 11.87 8.49
N ASN A 101 10.03 11.52 9.74
CA ASN A 101 10.96 10.89 10.66
C ASN A 101 10.97 9.39 10.49
N PHE A 102 12.13 8.77 10.71
CA PHE A 102 12.24 7.32 10.79
C PHE A 102 11.74 6.79 12.13
N VAL A 103 10.67 6.02 12.08
CA VAL A 103 9.97 5.44 13.22
C VAL A 103 9.80 3.94 13.05
N ASP A 104 9.40 3.27 14.13
CA ASP A 104 8.96 1.88 14.03
C ASP A 104 7.66 1.78 13.23
N CYS A 105 7.51 0.70 12.48
CA CYS A 105 6.40 0.48 11.54
C CYS A 105 5.09 0.11 12.25
N VAL A 106 4.55 1.05 13.05
CA VAL A 106 3.37 0.82 13.89
C VAL A 106 2.31 1.91 13.71
N PHE A 107 2.70 3.19 13.67
CA PHE A 107 1.77 4.32 13.83
C PHE A 107 1.57 5.21 12.60
N SER A 108 2.24 4.93 11.48
CA SER A 108 2.17 5.77 10.27
C SER A 108 1.62 4.98 9.10
N SER A 109 0.54 5.48 8.51
CA SER A 109 -0.10 4.81 7.39
C SER A 109 -0.07 5.65 6.11
N TRP A 110 0.23 4.98 5.00
CA TRP A 110 0.38 5.57 3.69
C TRP A 110 -0.41 4.80 2.63
N THR A 111 -0.82 5.50 1.59
CA THR A 111 -1.46 4.96 0.39
C THR A 111 -0.76 5.52 -0.84
N PHE A 112 -0.56 4.67 -1.85
CA PHE A 112 -0.09 5.07 -3.16
C PHE A 112 -1.21 4.94 -4.18
N ASP A 113 -1.56 6.03 -4.87
CA ASP A 113 -2.63 6.06 -5.88
C ASP A 113 -2.11 5.93 -7.32
N GLY A 114 -0.79 5.71 -7.49
CA GLY A 114 -0.12 5.69 -8.79
C GLY A 114 0.63 6.99 -9.11
N SER A 115 0.33 8.08 -8.42
CA SER A 115 0.98 9.40 -8.61
C SER A 115 1.48 10.02 -7.31
N ASN A 116 0.76 9.81 -6.21
CA ASN A 116 0.99 10.42 -4.91
C ASN A 116 1.14 9.37 -3.82
N LEU A 117 2.08 9.62 -2.90
CA LEU A 117 2.18 8.93 -1.63
C LEU A 117 1.47 9.76 -0.57
N ARG A 118 0.26 9.38 -0.22
CA ARG A 118 -0.62 10.07 0.73
C ARG A 118 -0.50 9.44 2.10
N ASN A 119 -0.28 10.22 3.15
CA ASN A 119 -0.39 9.78 4.52
C ASN A 119 -1.87 9.76 4.92
N ASN A 120 -2.37 8.65 5.47
CA ASN A 120 -3.80 8.52 5.74
C ASN A 120 -4.22 9.19 7.05
N ASP A 121 -3.28 9.50 7.94
CA ASP A 121 -3.57 10.13 9.23
C ASP A 121 -3.71 11.64 9.09
N THR A 122 -2.92 12.26 8.20
CA THR A 122 -2.94 13.72 7.96
C THR A 122 -3.65 14.15 6.69
N ASP A 123 -3.98 13.21 5.80
CA ASP A 123 -4.51 13.49 4.45
C ASP A 123 -3.54 14.31 3.57
N LEU A 124 -2.25 14.35 3.93
CA LEU A 124 -1.22 15.07 3.20
C LEU A 124 -0.34 14.11 2.40
N CYS A 125 0.17 14.58 1.26
CA CYS A 125 1.06 13.83 0.39
C CYS A 125 2.53 14.17 0.64
N LEU A 126 3.37 13.14 0.53
CA LEU A 126 4.82 13.28 0.48
C LEU A 126 5.18 14.12 -0.75
N ASN A 127 5.95 15.17 -0.54
CA ASN A 127 6.31 16.16 -1.54
C ASN A 127 7.77 16.57 -1.41
N GLY A 128 8.24 17.26 -2.46
CA GLY A 128 9.57 17.82 -2.58
C GLY A 128 9.55 19.23 -3.15
N ASP A 129 10.49 20.07 -2.71
CA ASP A 129 10.76 21.40 -3.30
C ASP A 129 12.18 21.49 -3.89
N GLY A 130 12.88 20.35 -3.98
CA GLY A 130 14.28 20.24 -4.39
C GLY A 130 15.33 20.66 -3.37
N LYS A 131 14.92 21.18 -2.21
CA LYS A 131 15.81 21.46 -1.07
C LYS A 131 15.57 20.48 0.07
N LYS A 132 14.30 20.22 0.37
CA LYS A 132 13.86 19.26 1.38
C LYS A 132 12.63 18.48 0.91
N PHE A 133 12.30 17.46 1.69
CA PHE A 133 11.00 16.79 1.62
C PHE A 133 10.09 17.34 2.70
N PHE A 134 8.79 17.27 2.44
CA PHE A 134 7.74 17.68 3.38
C PHE A 134 6.44 16.97 3.04
N THR A 135 5.48 16.99 3.96
CA THR A 135 4.09 16.61 3.67
C THR A 135 3.27 17.85 3.35
N GLY A 136 2.42 17.79 2.32
CA GLY A 136 1.62 18.92 1.86
C GLY A 136 0.47 18.50 0.97
N SER A 137 -0.10 19.45 0.21
CA SER A 137 -1.20 19.17 -0.72
C SER A 137 -0.86 18.08 -1.74
N CYS A 138 -1.86 17.28 -2.12
CA CYS A 138 -1.76 16.15 -3.05
C CYS A 138 -1.91 16.52 -4.53
N ASP A 139 -1.91 17.81 -4.85
CA ASP A 139 -1.99 18.36 -6.20
C ASP A 139 -0.66 18.26 -6.97
N ARG A 140 0.45 17.99 -6.27
CA ARG A 140 1.76 17.83 -6.89
C ARG A 140 2.06 16.36 -7.17
N THR A 141 2.05 15.99 -8.45
CA THR A 141 2.51 14.66 -8.87
C THR A 141 4.05 14.60 -8.84
N THR A 142 4.63 14.61 -7.65
CA THR A 142 6.08 14.83 -7.49
C THR A 142 6.88 13.58 -7.87
N TRP A 143 6.28 12.39 -7.81
CA TRP A 143 7.05 11.14 -7.85
C TRP A 143 6.93 10.42 -9.19
N VAL A 144 8.07 9.97 -9.70
CA VAL A 144 8.15 8.87 -10.67
C VAL A 144 8.70 7.67 -9.94
N VAL A 145 7.94 6.58 -9.95
CA VAL A 145 8.44 5.27 -9.53
C VAL A 145 9.17 4.67 -10.73
N GLY A 146 10.50 4.63 -10.68
CA GLY A 146 11.33 4.16 -11.79
C GLY A 146 11.97 2.80 -11.49
N GLY A 147 11.61 1.78 -12.26
CA GLY A 147 12.29 0.47 -12.27
C GLY A 147 13.72 0.51 -12.83
#